data_AF-A0AAW1FT84-F1
#
_entry.id   AF-A0AAW1FT84-F1
#
_cell.length_a   1.000
_cell.length_b   1.000
_cell.length_c   1.000
_cell.angle_alpha   90.00
_cell.angle_beta   90.00
_cell.angle_gamma   90.00
#
_symmetry.space_group_name_H-M   'P 1'
#
loop_
_entity.id
_entity.type
_entity.pdbx_description
1 polymer ?
#
loop_
_entity_poly.entity_id
_entity_poly.type
_entity_poly.pdbx_seq_one_letter_code
_entity_poly.pdbx_strand_id
1 'polypeptide(L)'
;MRLWRLLLQSHLGNAFWIELLCVSLPAPSNVSISSFNMEHTLSFLPGLPTPPDTHFTVQTLHFRKNTWRPVAACLELTAGQTCNLTRAFKDPLNQYWARIRAFTPTQTSNWTVSERFRPLFDTVLGPPDVSASGCGNCLLLQIRFPSTTGLQHFKRFYRRVVLYVRRSRDDAQFSLSLPYKEENIISYLETGVEYCVTVSVMSHISPNRISSKPCCAFTSPPRARSSLHLVLSLLGVFCALGFLLVGLVVHGGQLSFKLLRTPRRRTLSYILLQCRHRGSAPIVSHEVSEGSADCQQAASATTELL
;
A
#
# COMPACT_ATOMS: atom_id res chain seq x y z
N MET A 1 45.85 -86.25 -48.33
CA MET A 1 45.50 -84.89 -48.82
C MET A 1 44.56 -84.19 -47.84
N ARG A 2 45.08 -83.67 -46.71
CA ARG A 2 44.35 -82.80 -45.77
C ARG A 2 45.05 -81.43 -45.79
N LEU A 3 44.42 -80.38 -46.35
CA LEU A 3 44.81 -78.97 -46.10
C LEU A 3 43.77 -77.97 -46.66
N TRP A 4 43.15 -78.27 -47.80
CA TRP A 4 42.28 -77.35 -48.56
C TRP A 4 40.82 -77.24 -48.09
N ARG A 5 40.55 -77.33 -46.78
CA ARG A 5 39.20 -77.15 -46.19
C ARG A 5 39.13 -76.22 -44.98
N LEU A 6 40.22 -75.51 -44.64
CA LEU A 6 40.28 -74.62 -43.47
C LEU A 6 40.51 -73.13 -43.81
N LEU A 7 40.49 -72.77 -45.10
CA LEU A 7 40.71 -71.39 -45.59
C LEU A 7 39.42 -70.67 -46.05
N LEU A 8 38.25 -71.28 -45.88
CA LEU A 8 36.94 -70.65 -46.19
C LEU A 8 36.16 -70.26 -44.92
N GLN A 9 36.86 -70.08 -43.80
CA GLN A 9 36.26 -69.89 -42.47
C GLN A 9 36.81 -68.67 -41.70
N SER A 10 37.51 -67.77 -42.41
CA SER A 10 38.15 -66.56 -41.87
C SER A 10 37.54 -65.24 -42.38
N HIS A 11 36.58 -65.27 -43.31
CA HIS A 11 36.03 -64.07 -43.97
C HIS A 11 34.54 -63.80 -43.70
N LEU A 12 33.94 -64.52 -42.75
CA LEU A 12 32.61 -64.21 -42.17
C LEU A 12 32.72 -63.84 -40.68
N GLY A 13 33.93 -63.52 -40.21
CA GLY A 13 34.15 -62.92 -38.90
C GLY A 13 33.72 -61.45 -38.90
N ASN A 14 33.00 -61.04 -37.87
CA ASN A 14 32.68 -59.64 -37.56
C ASN A 14 31.92 -58.88 -38.65
N ALA A 15 30.74 -59.40 -39.02
CA ALA A 15 29.59 -58.51 -39.17
C ALA A 15 29.33 -57.85 -37.80
N PHE A 16 30.07 -56.78 -37.50
CA PHE A 16 29.94 -56.03 -36.26
C PHE A 16 28.60 -55.30 -36.31
N TRP A 17 27.58 -55.91 -35.70
CA TRP A 17 26.29 -55.28 -35.49
C TRP A 17 26.51 -54.06 -34.59
N ILE A 18 26.73 -52.91 -35.24
CA ILE A 18 26.47 -51.62 -34.61
C ILE A 18 24.96 -51.62 -34.40
N GLU A 19 24.52 -52.09 -33.22
CA GLU A 19 23.25 -51.64 -32.71
C GLU A 19 23.32 -50.11 -32.71
N LEU A 20 22.51 -49.49 -33.57
CA LEU A 20 22.21 -48.09 -33.41
C LEU A 20 21.52 -47.99 -32.05
N LEU A 21 22.29 -47.61 -31.04
CA LEU A 21 21.79 -46.92 -29.88
C LEU A 21 21.08 -45.67 -30.42
N CYS A 22 19.79 -45.82 -30.71
CA CYS A 22 18.88 -44.72 -30.91
C CYS A 22 18.84 -43.96 -29.58
N VAL A 23 19.79 -43.03 -29.41
CA VAL A 23 19.85 -42.08 -28.32
C VAL A 23 18.58 -41.24 -28.42
N SER A 24 17.51 -41.74 -27.79
CA SER A 24 16.22 -41.10 -27.77
C SER A 24 16.32 -39.90 -26.83
N LEU A 25 16.08 -38.71 -27.36
CA LEU A 25 15.92 -37.48 -26.59
C LEU A 25 15.14 -37.76 -25.29
N PRO A 26 15.67 -37.43 -24.10
CA PRO A 26 15.07 -37.86 -22.85
C PRO A 26 13.73 -37.17 -22.59
N ALA A 27 12.80 -37.89 -21.96
CA ALA A 27 11.49 -37.36 -21.62
C ALA A 27 11.59 -36.29 -20.51
N PRO A 28 10.81 -35.19 -20.58
CA PRO A 28 10.71 -34.24 -19.46
C PRO A 28 10.25 -34.93 -18.18
N SER A 29 10.68 -34.44 -17.03
CA SER A 29 10.33 -34.96 -15.71
C SER A 29 9.63 -33.90 -14.85
N ASN A 30 9.10 -34.31 -13.69
CA ASN A 30 8.49 -33.42 -12.69
C ASN A 30 7.39 -32.47 -13.26
N VAL A 31 6.57 -33.01 -14.17
CA VAL A 31 5.55 -32.26 -14.91
C VAL A 31 4.35 -31.97 -14.02
N SER A 32 4.23 -30.73 -13.58
CA SER A 32 3.25 -30.27 -12.59
C SER A 32 2.41 -29.11 -13.14
N ILE A 33 1.19 -28.97 -12.63
CA ILE A 33 0.31 -27.83 -12.90
C ILE A 33 0.13 -27.08 -11.59
N SER A 34 0.71 -25.88 -11.52
CA SER A 34 0.45 -24.92 -10.44
C SER A 34 -0.75 -24.04 -10.79
N SER A 35 -1.49 -23.58 -9.78
CA SER A 35 -2.59 -22.64 -10.01
C SER A 35 -2.88 -21.73 -8.84
N PHE A 36 -3.07 -20.45 -9.17
CA PHE A 36 -3.40 -19.38 -8.24
C PHE A 36 -4.47 -18.48 -8.88
N ASN A 37 -5.54 -18.11 -8.17
CA ASN A 37 -6.60 -17.21 -8.65
C ASN A 37 -7.23 -17.59 -10.01
N MET A 38 -7.37 -18.90 -10.29
CA MET A 38 -7.81 -19.45 -11.59
C MET A 38 -6.87 -19.17 -12.77
N GLU A 39 -5.65 -18.73 -12.51
CA GLU A 39 -4.56 -18.77 -13.48
C GLU A 39 -3.84 -20.12 -13.32
N HIS A 40 -3.46 -20.73 -14.44
CA HIS A 40 -2.96 -22.10 -14.51
C HIS A 40 -1.64 -22.15 -15.27
N THR A 41 -0.59 -22.68 -14.65
CA THR A 41 0.77 -22.70 -15.22
C THR A 41 1.39 -24.08 -15.07
N LEU A 42 1.83 -24.67 -16.18
CA LEU A 42 2.59 -25.92 -16.21
C LEU A 42 4.09 -25.65 -16.09
N SER A 43 4.72 -26.38 -15.18
CA SER A 43 6.16 -26.45 -14.95
C SER A 43 6.67 -27.87 -15.20
N PHE A 44 7.94 -27.99 -15.61
CA PHE A 44 8.61 -29.25 -15.91
C PHE A 44 10.12 -29.09 -15.70
N LEU A 45 10.83 -30.21 -15.63
CA LEU A 45 12.30 -30.27 -15.73
C LEU A 45 12.70 -30.99 -17.02
N PRO A 46 13.70 -30.51 -17.78
CA PRO A 46 14.34 -31.30 -18.83
C PRO A 46 14.85 -32.65 -18.31
N GLY A 47 14.78 -33.70 -19.12
CA GLY A 47 15.38 -34.99 -18.76
C GLY A 47 16.90 -34.94 -18.97
N LEU A 48 17.71 -35.36 -18.01
CA LEU A 48 19.17 -35.33 -18.19
C LEU A 48 19.64 -36.60 -18.94
N PRO A 49 20.55 -36.49 -19.94
CA PRO A 49 21.12 -35.27 -20.53
C PRO A 49 20.29 -34.70 -21.69
N THR A 50 19.77 -33.48 -21.57
CA THR A 50 19.07 -32.76 -22.66
C THR A 50 20.08 -31.88 -23.44
N PRO A 51 20.16 -31.98 -24.78
CA PRO A 51 20.94 -31.07 -25.63
C PRO A 51 20.47 -29.59 -25.55
N PRO A 52 21.36 -28.59 -25.66
CA PRO A 52 20.99 -27.17 -25.54
C PRO A 52 20.00 -26.64 -26.59
N ASP A 53 19.96 -27.27 -27.77
CA ASP A 53 19.06 -26.99 -28.90
C ASP A 53 17.67 -27.65 -28.77
N THR A 54 17.35 -28.20 -27.59
CA THR A 54 16.09 -28.90 -27.33
C THR A 54 14.97 -27.93 -26.98
N HIS A 55 13.89 -28.02 -27.74
CA HIS A 55 12.63 -27.32 -27.48
C HIS A 55 11.58 -28.27 -26.88
N PHE A 56 10.53 -27.71 -26.28
CA PHE A 56 9.46 -28.47 -25.64
C PHE A 56 8.08 -28.02 -26.11
N THR A 57 7.20 -28.99 -26.37
CA THR A 57 5.85 -28.75 -26.92
C THR A 57 4.78 -29.29 -25.99
N VAL A 58 3.77 -28.47 -25.69
CA VAL A 58 2.71 -28.78 -24.69
C VAL A 58 1.36 -29.03 -25.37
N GLN A 59 0.71 -30.12 -24.96
CA GLN A 59 -0.67 -30.45 -25.34
C GLN A 59 -1.55 -30.59 -24.10
N THR A 60 -2.85 -30.33 -24.26
CA THR A 60 -3.87 -30.47 -23.20
C THR A 60 -4.99 -31.40 -23.61
N LEU A 61 -5.53 -32.13 -22.63
CA LEU A 61 -6.69 -33.01 -22.76
C LEU A 61 -7.82 -32.44 -21.90
N HIS A 62 -8.98 -32.22 -22.52
CA HIS A 62 -10.21 -31.81 -21.84
C HIS A 62 -11.13 -33.03 -21.72
N PHE A 63 -11.43 -33.50 -20.50
CA PHE A 63 -12.10 -34.79 -20.24
C PHE A 63 -13.30 -35.07 -21.17
N ARG A 64 -14.32 -34.19 -21.17
CA ARG A 64 -15.55 -34.36 -22.00
C ARG A 64 -15.32 -34.35 -23.53
N LYS A 65 -14.12 -34.02 -24.02
CA LYS A 65 -13.78 -33.96 -25.46
C LYS A 65 -12.81 -35.05 -25.90
N ASN A 66 -12.20 -35.76 -24.93
CA ASN A 66 -11.23 -36.85 -25.10
C ASN A 66 -10.22 -36.71 -26.26
N THR A 67 -9.77 -35.48 -26.55
CA THR A 67 -8.83 -35.17 -27.63
C THR A 67 -7.71 -34.29 -27.12
N TRP A 68 -6.47 -34.70 -27.37
CA TRP A 68 -5.27 -33.90 -27.13
C TRP A 68 -5.19 -32.74 -28.11
N ARG A 69 -4.91 -31.53 -27.63
CA ARG A 69 -4.81 -30.31 -28.43
C ARG A 69 -3.54 -29.52 -28.07
N PRO A 70 -2.77 -29.02 -29.05
CA PRO A 70 -1.60 -28.18 -28.76
C PRO A 70 -2.00 -26.85 -28.11
N VAL A 71 -1.15 -26.36 -27.22
CA VAL A 71 -1.26 -25.01 -26.66
C VAL A 71 -0.41 -24.09 -27.52
N ALA A 72 -1.04 -23.23 -28.32
CA ALA A 72 -0.35 -22.44 -29.35
C ALA A 72 0.80 -21.55 -28.82
N ALA A 73 0.69 -21.05 -27.58
CA ALA A 73 1.73 -20.26 -26.92
C ALA A 73 2.88 -21.11 -26.30
N CYS A 74 2.83 -22.44 -26.45
CA CYS A 74 3.74 -23.39 -25.82
C CYS A 74 4.15 -24.51 -26.81
N LEU A 75 4.32 -24.16 -28.08
CA LEU A 75 4.73 -25.11 -29.12
C LEU A 75 6.23 -25.40 -29.12
N GLU A 76 7.05 -24.42 -28.71
CA GLU A 76 8.51 -24.38 -28.92
C GLU A 76 9.23 -23.75 -27.70
N LEU A 77 8.84 -24.15 -26.49
CA LEU A 77 9.43 -23.65 -25.25
C LEU A 77 10.90 -24.04 -25.12
N THR A 78 11.71 -23.23 -24.45
CA THR A 78 13.09 -23.59 -24.06
C THR A 78 13.17 -24.11 -22.62
N ALA A 79 14.32 -24.67 -22.24
CA ALA A 79 14.55 -25.18 -20.88
C ALA A 79 14.36 -24.06 -19.83
N GLY A 80 13.61 -24.37 -18.75
CA GLY A 80 13.30 -23.43 -17.68
C GLY A 80 12.10 -22.51 -17.93
N GLN A 81 11.52 -22.50 -19.14
CA GLN A 81 10.24 -21.81 -19.37
C GLN A 81 9.06 -22.58 -18.78
N THR A 82 7.94 -21.88 -18.60
CA THR A 82 6.66 -22.45 -18.15
C THR A 82 5.55 -22.18 -19.15
N CYS A 83 4.48 -22.96 -19.13
CA CYS A 83 3.36 -22.84 -20.07
C CYS A 83 2.09 -22.34 -19.38
N ASN A 84 1.52 -21.23 -19.86
CA ASN A 84 0.23 -20.73 -19.37
C ASN A 84 -0.93 -21.53 -20.00
N LEU A 85 -1.64 -22.30 -19.17
CA LEU A 85 -2.77 -23.16 -19.53
C LEU A 85 -4.14 -22.51 -19.30
N THR A 86 -4.18 -21.29 -18.75
CA THR A 86 -5.41 -20.59 -18.33
C THR A 86 -6.47 -20.52 -19.44
N ARG A 87 -6.06 -20.26 -20.69
CA ARG A 87 -6.98 -20.22 -21.84
C ARG A 87 -7.47 -21.61 -22.28
N ALA A 88 -6.68 -22.66 -22.04
CA ALA A 88 -7.05 -24.04 -22.39
C ALA A 88 -8.03 -24.65 -21.36
N PHE A 89 -7.87 -24.32 -20.09
CA PHE A 89 -8.67 -24.85 -18.97
C PHE A 89 -9.91 -23.99 -18.64
N LYS A 90 -10.55 -23.39 -19.66
CA LYS A 90 -11.58 -22.35 -19.52
C LYS A 90 -12.85 -22.76 -18.73
N ASP A 91 -13.25 -24.03 -18.71
CA ASP A 91 -14.41 -24.49 -17.92
C ASP A 91 -13.90 -24.99 -16.55
N PRO A 92 -14.15 -24.26 -15.45
CA PRO A 92 -13.57 -24.61 -14.17
C PRO A 92 -14.16 -25.90 -13.58
N LEU A 93 -15.34 -26.32 -14.04
CA LEU A 93 -16.05 -27.51 -13.56
C LEU A 93 -15.54 -28.82 -14.21
N ASN A 94 -14.56 -28.74 -15.12
CA ASN A 94 -14.02 -29.89 -15.84
C ASN A 94 -12.72 -30.44 -15.24
N GLN A 95 -12.37 -31.63 -15.71
CA GLN A 95 -11.10 -32.29 -15.47
C GLN A 95 -10.22 -32.17 -16.70
N TYR A 96 -8.93 -31.97 -16.47
CA TYR A 96 -7.92 -31.76 -17.49
C TYR A 96 -6.64 -32.55 -17.18
N TRP A 97 -5.89 -32.82 -18.23
CA TRP A 97 -4.49 -33.23 -18.15
C TRP A 97 -3.69 -32.36 -19.12
N ALA A 98 -2.43 -32.14 -18.82
CA ALA A 98 -1.46 -31.66 -19.79
C ALA A 98 -0.43 -32.76 -20.09
N ARG A 99 0.23 -32.67 -21.23
CA ARG A 99 1.41 -33.47 -21.54
C ARG A 99 2.43 -32.65 -22.28
N ILE A 100 3.70 -32.97 -22.06
CA ILE A 100 4.84 -32.30 -22.66
C ILE A 100 5.83 -33.33 -23.17
N ARG A 101 6.51 -33.01 -24.28
CA ARG A 101 7.68 -33.75 -24.76
C ARG A 101 8.76 -32.77 -25.20
N ALA A 102 9.99 -33.27 -25.19
CA ALA A 102 11.14 -32.62 -25.80
C ALA A 102 11.15 -32.92 -27.31
N PHE A 103 11.72 -32.03 -28.11
CA PHE A 103 12.05 -32.24 -29.52
C PHE A 103 13.26 -31.43 -29.96
N THR A 104 13.93 -31.95 -30.99
CA THR A 104 14.93 -31.26 -31.83
C THR A 104 14.48 -31.41 -33.29
N PRO A 105 15.16 -30.84 -34.29
CA PRO A 105 14.81 -31.05 -35.70
C PRO A 105 14.87 -32.51 -36.18
N THR A 106 15.54 -33.40 -35.43
CA THR A 106 15.77 -34.81 -35.81
C THR A 106 15.17 -35.83 -34.84
N GLN A 107 14.76 -35.43 -33.63
CA GLN A 107 14.28 -36.36 -32.60
C GLN A 107 13.10 -35.80 -31.80
N THR A 108 12.29 -36.69 -31.21
CA THR A 108 11.29 -36.32 -30.20
C THR A 108 11.31 -37.33 -29.05
N SER A 109 11.14 -36.85 -27.81
CA SER A 109 11.01 -37.73 -26.66
C SER A 109 9.61 -38.33 -26.52
N ASN A 110 9.49 -39.33 -25.65
CA ASN A 110 8.20 -39.79 -25.16
C ASN A 110 7.43 -38.66 -24.45
N TRP A 111 6.10 -38.75 -24.47
CA TRP A 111 5.23 -37.80 -23.77
C TRP A 111 5.21 -38.08 -22.26
N THR A 112 5.52 -37.06 -21.46
CA THR A 112 5.27 -37.07 -20.02
C THR A 112 3.95 -36.35 -19.74
N VAL A 113 3.06 -37.00 -18.99
CA VAL A 113 1.70 -36.52 -18.69
C VAL A 113 1.65 -36.00 -17.25
N SER A 114 0.92 -34.90 -17.02
CA SER A 114 0.66 -34.36 -15.68
C SER A 114 -0.32 -35.24 -14.90
N GLU A 115 -0.43 -34.99 -13.60
CA GLU A 115 -1.60 -35.44 -12.84
C GLU A 115 -2.90 -34.83 -13.37
N ARG A 116 -4.04 -35.40 -12.96
CA ARG A 116 -5.40 -34.90 -13.27
C ARG A 116 -5.64 -33.59 -12.52
N PHE A 117 -5.86 -32.50 -13.25
CA PHE A 117 -6.17 -31.18 -12.70
C PHE A 117 -7.67 -30.83 -12.79
N ARG A 118 -8.23 -30.24 -11.73
CA ARG A 118 -9.57 -29.62 -11.65
C ARG A 118 -9.42 -28.15 -11.26
N PRO A 119 -9.65 -27.18 -12.16
CA PRO A 119 -9.50 -25.76 -11.82
C PRO A 119 -10.27 -25.34 -10.57
N LEU A 120 -11.50 -25.82 -10.37
CA LEU A 120 -12.33 -25.44 -9.23
C LEU A 120 -11.78 -25.89 -7.87
N PHE A 121 -11.20 -27.10 -7.79
CA PHE A 121 -10.81 -27.76 -6.53
C PHE A 121 -9.31 -27.67 -6.24
N ASP A 122 -8.50 -27.67 -7.30
CA ASP A 122 -7.05 -27.85 -7.23
C ASP A 122 -6.31 -26.50 -7.40
N THR A 123 -7.04 -25.37 -7.50
CA THR A 123 -6.49 -24.00 -7.48
C THR A 123 -6.33 -23.47 -6.06
N VAL A 124 -5.22 -22.78 -5.79
CA VAL A 124 -5.10 -21.93 -4.60
C VAL A 124 -5.75 -20.58 -4.89
N LEU A 125 -6.45 -20.01 -3.92
CA LEU A 125 -7.04 -18.68 -4.03
C LEU A 125 -6.31 -17.72 -3.10
N GLY A 126 -5.97 -16.54 -3.63
CA GLY A 126 -5.40 -15.45 -2.88
C GLY A 126 -6.41 -14.77 -1.95
N PRO A 127 -5.93 -13.93 -1.02
CA PRO A 127 -6.79 -13.12 -0.17
C PRO A 127 -7.68 -12.17 -0.99
N PRO A 128 -8.87 -11.81 -0.47
CA PRO A 128 -9.59 -10.66 -1.00
C PRO A 128 -8.83 -9.36 -0.70
N ASP A 129 -8.96 -8.40 -1.60
CA ASP A 129 -8.62 -7.01 -1.34
C ASP A 129 -9.72 -6.39 -0.47
N VAL A 130 -9.34 -5.68 0.59
CA VAL A 130 -10.27 -5.11 1.57
C VAL A 130 -9.97 -3.64 1.76
N SER A 131 -11.01 -2.81 1.70
CA SER A 131 -10.94 -1.39 2.05
C SER A 131 -12.03 -1.04 3.06
N ALA A 132 -11.68 -0.23 4.06
CA ALA A 132 -12.55 0.21 5.14
C ALA A 132 -12.67 1.74 5.15
N SER A 133 -13.85 2.26 5.50
CA SER A 133 -14.08 3.70 5.68
C SER A 133 -15.07 3.96 6.83
N GLY A 134 -14.91 5.10 7.50
CA GLY A 134 -15.76 5.49 8.63
C GLY A 134 -17.11 6.08 8.21
N CYS A 135 -18.17 5.67 8.91
CA CYS A 135 -19.53 6.21 8.73
C CYS A 135 -20.12 6.78 10.04
N GLY A 136 -19.26 7.28 10.94
CA GLY A 136 -19.64 7.90 12.21
C GLY A 136 -19.45 6.95 13.38
N ASN A 137 -20.43 6.08 13.61
CA ASN A 137 -20.44 5.02 14.63
C ASN A 137 -20.31 3.61 14.00
N CYS A 138 -19.72 3.53 12.81
CA CYS A 138 -19.63 2.32 12.01
C CYS A 138 -18.42 2.34 11.06
N LEU A 139 -18.08 1.17 10.53
CA LEU A 139 -17.19 1.00 9.38
C LEU A 139 -17.95 0.40 8.20
N LEU A 140 -17.82 1.03 7.04
CA LEU A 140 -18.21 0.48 5.74
C LEU A 140 -17.01 -0.30 5.18
N LEU A 141 -17.24 -1.57 4.82
CA LEU A 141 -16.23 -2.48 4.26
C LEU A 141 -16.59 -2.85 2.83
N GLN A 142 -15.62 -2.70 1.92
CA GLN A 142 -15.68 -3.25 0.57
C GLN A 142 -14.68 -4.40 0.44
N ILE A 143 -15.19 -5.57 0.03
CA ILE A 143 -14.47 -6.83 -0.14
C ILE A 143 -14.44 -7.15 -1.63
N ARG A 144 -13.27 -7.02 -2.25
CA ARG A 144 -13.03 -7.23 -3.68
C ARG A 144 -12.19 -8.48 -3.90
N PHE A 145 -12.35 -9.12 -5.05
CA PHE A 145 -11.49 -10.23 -5.48
C PHE A 145 -10.97 -9.95 -6.90
N PRO A 146 -9.76 -10.43 -7.26
CA PRO A 146 -9.21 -10.27 -8.60
C PRO A 146 -10.18 -10.72 -9.69
N SER A 147 -10.50 -9.85 -10.65
CA SER A 147 -11.59 -10.08 -11.60
C SER A 147 -11.19 -10.95 -12.80
N THR A 148 -10.59 -12.13 -12.55
CA THR A 148 -10.36 -13.13 -13.59
C THR A 148 -11.68 -13.81 -13.97
N THR A 149 -11.84 -14.22 -15.23
CA THR A 149 -13.09 -14.84 -15.72
C THR A 149 -13.43 -16.13 -14.95
N GLY A 150 -12.42 -16.88 -14.50
CA GLY A 150 -12.61 -18.05 -13.64
C GLY A 150 -13.13 -17.68 -12.23
N LEU A 151 -12.65 -16.58 -11.65
CA LEU A 151 -13.10 -16.13 -10.33
C LEU A 151 -14.56 -15.68 -10.30
N GLN A 152 -15.13 -15.20 -11.41
CA GLN A 152 -16.57 -14.89 -11.47
C GLN A 152 -17.42 -16.14 -11.20
N HIS A 153 -17.04 -17.30 -11.75
CA HIS A 153 -17.69 -18.56 -11.41
C HIS A 153 -17.42 -18.97 -9.96
N PHE A 154 -16.23 -18.69 -9.41
CA PHE A 154 -15.92 -18.99 -8.01
C PHE A 154 -16.73 -18.14 -7.01
N LYS A 155 -17.04 -16.86 -7.32
CA LYS A 155 -17.83 -15.98 -6.44
C LYS A 155 -19.14 -16.61 -5.95
N ARG A 156 -19.79 -17.44 -6.80
CA ARG A 156 -21.04 -18.14 -6.46
C ARG A 156 -20.90 -19.17 -5.33
N PHE A 157 -19.68 -19.61 -5.01
CA PHE A 157 -19.41 -20.63 -3.98
C PHE A 157 -18.93 -20.05 -2.65
N TYR A 158 -18.67 -18.73 -2.56
CA TYR A 158 -18.44 -18.06 -1.27
C TYR A 158 -19.74 -18.02 -0.47
N ARG A 159 -19.77 -18.71 0.67
CA ARG A 159 -20.98 -18.84 1.51
C ARG A 159 -21.05 -17.77 2.58
N ARG A 160 -19.93 -17.56 3.28
CA ARG A 160 -19.81 -16.65 4.42
C ARG A 160 -18.45 -15.98 4.44
N VAL A 161 -18.42 -14.80 5.05
CA VAL A 161 -17.20 -14.15 5.53
C VAL A 161 -17.20 -14.17 7.05
N VAL A 162 -16.01 -14.30 7.63
CA VAL A 162 -15.75 -14.02 9.04
C VAL A 162 -14.92 -12.76 9.09
N LEU A 163 -15.49 -11.71 9.69
CA LEU A 163 -14.80 -10.44 9.94
C LEU A 163 -14.20 -10.52 11.33
N TYR A 164 -12.88 -10.44 11.45
CA TYR A 164 -12.17 -10.27 12.72
C TYR A 164 -11.89 -8.78 12.90
N VAL A 165 -12.44 -8.18 13.95
CA VAL A 165 -12.40 -6.73 14.18
C VAL A 165 -11.63 -6.47 15.47
N ARG A 166 -10.57 -5.67 15.39
CA ARG A 166 -9.65 -5.34 16.49
C ARG A 166 -9.61 -3.82 16.69
N ARG A 167 -9.86 -3.35 17.92
CA ARG A 167 -9.79 -1.93 18.29
C ARG A 167 -8.34 -1.53 18.59
N SER A 168 -7.79 -0.54 17.89
CA SER A 168 -6.34 -0.28 17.90
C SER A 168 -5.78 0.19 19.26
N ARG A 169 -6.60 0.81 20.11
CA ARG A 169 -6.14 1.45 21.37
C ARG A 169 -5.85 0.48 22.52
N ASP A 170 -6.49 -0.69 22.53
CA ASP A 170 -6.56 -1.61 23.67
C ASP A 170 -6.64 -3.09 23.25
N ASP A 171 -6.43 -3.38 21.96
CA ASP A 171 -6.49 -4.72 21.34
C ASP A 171 -7.80 -5.49 21.57
N ALA A 172 -8.87 -4.81 21.97
CA ALA A 172 -10.17 -5.43 22.17
C ALA A 172 -10.71 -5.93 20.83
N GLN A 173 -10.92 -7.24 20.72
CA GLN A 173 -11.32 -7.91 19.49
C GLN A 173 -12.67 -8.63 19.60
N PHE A 174 -13.37 -8.70 18.47
CA PHE A 174 -14.58 -9.52 18.30
C PHE A 174 -14.61 -10.08 16.87
N SER A 175 -15.55 -10.99 16.59
CA SER A 175 -15.75 -11.51 15.24
C SER A 175 -17.22 -11.60 14.84
N LEU A 176 -17.49 -11.40 13.55
CA LEU A 176 -18.82 -11.46 12.94
C LEU A 176 -18.83 -12.51 11.82
N SER A 177 -19.77 -13.44 11.83
CA SER A 177 -20.00 -14.38 10.72
C SER A 177 -21.20 -13.93 9.90
N LEU A 178 -20.95 -13.43 8.69
CA LEU A 178 -21.96 -12.85 7.80
C LEU A 178 -22.06 -13.66 6.49
N PRO A 179 -23.22 -13.66 5.80
CA PRO A 179 -23.28 -14.13 4.40
C PRO A 179 -22.33 -13.29 3.54
N TYR A 180 -21.75 -13.88 2.48
CA TYR A 180 -20.86 -13.12 1.60
C TYR A 180 -21.62 -12.01 0.86
N LYS A 181 -21.09 -10.79 0.95
CA LYS A 181 -21.44 -9.61 0.16
C LYS A 181 -20.17 -8.84 -0.16
N GLU A 182 -20.16 -8.12 -1.29
CA GLU A 182 -19.05 -7.23 -1.66
C GLU A 182 -19.01 -5.99 -0.76
N GLU A 183 -20.14 -5.56 -0.22
CA GLU A 183 -20.26 -4.44 0.73
C GLU A 183 -20.90 -4.91 2.05
N ASN A 184 -20.30 -4.53 3.18
CA ASN A 184 -20.73 -4.90 4.52
C ASN A 184 -20.58 -3.70 5.48
N ILE A 185 -21.43 -3.61 6.50
CA ILE A 185 -21.39 -2.53 7.51
C ILE A 185 -21.17 -3.15 8.89
N ILE A 186 -20.09 -2.75 9.58
CA ILE A 186 -19.91 -3.02 11.00
C ILE A 186 -20.49 -1.84 11.78
N SER A 187 -21.65 -2.05 12.40
CA SER A 187 -22.36 -1.04 13.19
C SER A 187 -21.97 -1.07 14.67
N TYR A 188 -22.43 -0.08 15.45
CA TYR A 188 -22.29 -0.01 16.91
C TYR A 188 -20.83 0.11 17.40
N LEU A 189 -19.99 0.81 16.65
CA LEU A 189 -18.61 1.13 17.01
C LEU A 189 -18.50 2.49 17.69
N GLU A 190 -17.44 2.69 18.48
CA GLU A 190 -17.16 3.98 19.12
C GLU A 190 -16.74 5.02 18.08
N THR A 191 -17.28 6.24 18.17
CA THR A 191 -16.98 7.35 17.27
C THR A 191 -15.56 7.90 17.48
N GLY A 192 -14.81 8.12 16.40
CA GLY A 192 -13.47 8.70 16.45
C GLY A 192 -12.38 7.72 16.89
N VAL A 193 -12.63 6.42 16.77
CA VAL A 193 -11.74 5.32 17.16
C VAL A 193 -11.32 4.52 15.92
N GLU A 194 -10.05 4.10 15.88
CA GLU A 194 -9.54 3.22 14.84
C GLU A 194 -9.82 1.75 15.17
N TYR A 195 -10.26 1.00 14.15
CA TYR A 195 -10.36 -0.44 14.18
C TYR A 195 -9.68 -1.02 12.93
N CYS A 196 -8.94 -2.12 13.13
CA CYS A 196 -8.37 -2.94 12.07
C CYS A 196 -9.26 -4.17 11.83
N VAL A 197 -9.58 -4.45 10.57
CA VAL A 197 -10.42 -5.59 10.17
C VAL A 197 -9.63 -6.56 9.28
N THR A 198 -9.67 -7.83 9.63
CA THR A 198 -9.19 -8.94 8.80
C THR A 198 -10.39 -9.75 8.31
N VAL A 199 -10.47 -10.00 7.01
CA VAL A 199 -11.58 -10.72 6.36
C VAL A 199 -11.13 -12.13 6.00
N SER A 200 -11.78 -13.14 6.59
CA SER A 200 -11.56 -14.55 6.24
C SER A 200 -12.76 -15.12 5.47
N VAL A 201 -12.52 -15.72 4.31
CA VAL A 201 -13.58 -16.18 3.40
C VAL A 201 -13.78 -17.70 3.52
N MET A 202 -15.04 -18.15 3.49
CA MET A 202 -15.42 -19.56 3.53
C MET A 202 -16.15 -19.97 2.24
N SER A 203 -15.59 -20.92 1.51
CA SER A 203 -16.17 -21.50 0.29
C SER A 203 -16.84 -22.86 0.58
N HIS A 204 -17.76 -23.28 -0.28
CA HIS A 204 -18.25 -24.65 -0.33
C HIS A 204 -17.24 -25.67 -0.88
N ILE A 205 -16.19 -25.21 -1.57
CA ILE A 205 -15.28 -26.07 -2.34
C ILE A 205 -14.00 -26.42 -1.58
N SER A 206 -13.47 -25.46 -0.83
CA SER A 206 -12.22 -25.62 -0.05
C SER A 206 -12.49 -25.31 1.42
N PRO A 207 -12.06 -26.18 2.36
CA PRO A 207 -12.18 -25.93 3.79
C PRO A 207 -11.18 -24.89 4.30
N ASN A 208 -10.15 -24.57 3.50
CA ASN A 208 -9.09 -23.65 3.89
C ASN A 208 -9.61 -22.21 3.89
N ARG A 209 -9.66 -21.61 5.08
CA ARG A 209 -9.98 -20.18 5.24
C ARG A 209 -8.81 -19.35 4.71
N ILE A 210 -9.11 -18.46 3.78
CA ILE A 210 -8.14 -17.51 3.24
C ILE A 210 -8.44 -16.16 3.86
N SER A 211 -7.43 -15.53 4.47
CA SER A 211 -7.54 -14.29 5.24
C SER A 211 -6.85 -13.14 4.53
N SER A 212 -7.48 -11.97 4.50
CA SER A 212 -6.86 -10.73 4.04
C SER A 212 -5.71 -10.30 4.95
N LYS A 213 -4.92 -9.32 4.49
CA LYS A 213 -4.17 -8.45 5.41
C LYS A 213 -5.16 -7.61 6.25
N PRO A 214 -4.80 -7.17 7.46
CA PRO A 214 -5.63 -6.24 8.22
C PRO A 214 -5.75 -4.90 7.50
N CYS A 215 -6.98 -4.37 7.38
CA CYS A 215 -7.27 -3.04 6.88
C CYS A 215 -7.77 -2.17 8.04
N CYS A 216 -7.10 -1.05 8.33
CA CYS A 216 -7.41 -0.19 9.47
C CYS A 216 -8.09 1.11 9.02
N ALA A 217 -9.13 1.53 9.74
CA ALA A 217 -9.82 2.80 9.50
C ALA A 217 -10.42 3.37 10.79
N PHE A 218 -10.52 4.69 10.84
CA PHE A 218 -11.25 5.41 11.89
C PHE A 218 -12.74 5.45 11.56
N THR A 219 -13.60 5.25 12.57
CA THR A 219 -15.07 5.33 12.44
C THR A 219 -15.57 6.73 12.09
N SER A 220 -14.89 7.77 12.60
CA SER A 220 -15.06 9.18 12.23
C SER A 220 -13.70 9.88 12.37
N PRO A 221 -13.53 11.13 11.89
CA PRO A 221 -12.36 11.93 12.22
C PRO A 221 -12.11 11.92 13.75
N PRO A 222 -10.86 11.69 14.21
CA PRO A 222 -10.57 11.63 15.64
C PRO A 222 -10.83 12.99 16.28
N ARG A 223 -11.43 13.00 17.49
CA ARG A 223 -11.69 14.25 18.22
C ARG A 223 -10.38 14.99 18.48
N ALA A 224 -10.23 16.16 17.87
CA ALA A 224 -9.05 17.00 18.01
C ALA A 224 -8.91 17.53 19.45
N ARG A 225 -8.17 16.80 20.30
CA ARG A 225 -7.84 17.21 21.69
C ARG A 225 -7.25 18.62 21.75
N SER A 226 -6.56 19.04 20.68
CA SER A 226 -6.09 20.41 20.44
C SER A 226 -7.17 21.49 20.64
N SER A 227 -8.40 21.29 20.16
CA SER A 227 -9.47 22.32 20.22
C SER A 227 -9.77 22.77 21.66
N LEU A 228 -9.83 21.84 22.62
CA LEU A 228 -10.07 22.16 24.03
C LEU A 228 -8.88 22.92 24.64
N HIS A 229 -7.65 22.53 24.32
CA HIS A 229 -6.46 23.24 24.79
C HIS A 229 -6.31 24.63 24.16
N LEU A 230 -6.69 24.81 22.90
CA LEU A 230 -6.72 26.13 22.25
C LEU A 230 -7.75 27.05 22.90
N VAL A 231 -8.96 26.57 23.21
CA VAL A 231 -9.98 27.35 23.92
C VAL A 231 -9.52 27.72 25.34
N LEU A 232 -8.93 26.77 26.09
CA LEU A 232 -8.36 27.08 27.42
C LEU A 232 -7.20 28.09 27.34
N SER A 233 -6.34 27.98 26.33
CA SER A 233 -5.20 28.88 26.13
C SER A 233 -5.68 30.31 25.80
N LEU A 234 -6.62 30.46 24.87
CA LEU A 234 -7.23 31.75 24.51
C LEU A 234 -7.93 32.39 25.71
N LEU A 235 -8.67 31.61 26.50
CA LEU A 235 -9.31 32.09 27.73
C LEU A 235 -8.28 32.55 28.77
N GLY A 236 -7.18 31.79 28.95
CA GLY A 236 -6.09 32.16 29.85
C GLY A 236 -5.38 33.45 29.43
N VAL A 237 -5.09 33.62 28.14
CA VAL A 237 -4.52 34.86 27.58
C VAL A 237 -5.46 36.04 27.77
N PHE A 238 -6.75 35.88 27.51
CA PHE A 238 -7.75 36.94 27.71
C PHE A 238 -7.83 37.38 29.18
N CYS A 239 -7.86 36.43 30.12
CA CYS A 239 -7.81 36.72 31.56
C CYS A 239 -6.52 37.46 31.95
N ALA A 240 -5.36 37.03 31.47
CA ALA A 240 -4.07 37.68 31.76
C ALA A 240 -4.02 39.13 31.25
N LEU A 241 -4.52 39.39 30.04
CA LEU A 241 -4.67 40.74 29.48
C LEU A 241 -5.64 41.58 30.32
N GLY A 242 -6.76 41.01 30.76
CA GLY A 242 -7.72 41.67 31.66
C GLY A 242 -7.09 42.11 32.99
N PHE A 243 -6.35 41.22 33.66
CA PHE A 243 -5.63 41.56 34.89
C PHE A 243 -4.55 42.63 34.67
N LEU A 244 -3.82 42.57 33.56
CA LEU A 244 -2.80 43.57 33.20
C LEU A 244 -3.43 44.95 32.96
N LEU A 245 -4.55 45.02 32.24
CA LEU A 245 -5.29 46.26 32.02
C LEU A 245 -5.85 46.85 33.33
N VAL A 246 -6.43 46.03 34.20
CA VAL A 246 -6.90 46.47 35.54
C VAL A 246 -5.72 46.97 36.38
N GLY A 247 -4.58 46.27 36.35
CA GLY A 247 -3.35 46.70 37.01
C GLY A 247 -2.85 48.06 36.52
N LEU A 248 -2.83 48.29 35.20
CA LEU A 248 -2.46 49.57 34.60
C LEU A 248 -3.43 50.69 34.98
N VAL A 249 -4.74 50.43 35.00
CA VAL A 249 -5.76 51.44 35.40
C VAL A 249 -5.60 51.82 36.88
N VAL A 250 -5.43 50.83 37.78
CA VAL A 250 -5.22 51.08 39.21
C VAL A 250 -3.90 51.81 39.46
N HIS A 251 -2.80 51.37 38.83
CA HIS A 251 -1.49 52.01 38.99
C HIS A 251 -1.46 53.42 38.38
N GLY A 252 -2.11 53.62 37.22
CA GLY A 252 -2.28 54.92 36.59
C GLY A 252 -3.08 55.88 37.48
N GLY A 253 -4.22 55.44 38.01
CA GLY A 253 -5.03 56.22 38.96
C GLY A 253 -4.26 56.61 40.21
N GLN A 254 -3.48 55.70 40.79
CA GLN A 254 -2.61 56.01 41.94
C GLN A 254 -1.48 57.00 41.56
N LEU A 255 -0.90 56.89 40.36
CA LEU A 255 0.15 57.79 39.90
C LEU A 255 -0.40 59.21 39.66
N SER A 256 -1.54 59.34 38.98
CA SER A 256 -2.26 60.61 38.81
C SER A 256 -2.63 61.23 40.16
N PHE A 257 -3.13 60.44 41.12
CA PHE A 257 -3.45 60.92 42.47
C PHE A 257 -2.21 61.41 43.23
N LYS A 258 -1.04 60.80 43.05
CA LYS A 258 0.23 61.29 43.61
C LYS A 258 0.71 62.58 42.93
N LEU A 259 0.61 62.67 41.60
CA LEU A 259 0.99 63.87 40.82
C LEU A 259 0.08 65.07 41.12
N LEU A 260 -1.21 64.83 41.39
CA LEU A 260 -2.16 65.84 41.88
C LEU A 260 -1.88 66.29 43.34
N ARG A 261 -1.06 65.56 44.10
CA ARG A 261 -0.66 65.91 45.48
C ARG A 261 0.69 66.59 45.61
N THR A 262 1.52 66.66 44.57
CA THR A 262 2.75 67.47 44.60
C THR A 262 2.41 68.96 44.52
N PRO A 263 2.76 69.79 45.53
CA PRO A 263 2.34 71.19 45.58
C PRO A 263 3.10 72.06 44.57
N ARG A 264 2.36 72.85 43.79
CA ARG A 264 2.92 73.88 42.89
C ARG A 264 3.60 74.98 43.72
N ARG A 265 4.92 74.89 43.91
CA ARG A 265 5.72 75.83 44.73
C ARG A 265 5.88 77.22 44.09
N ARG A 266 4.76 77.96 44.00
CA ARG A 266 4.75 79.41 43.72
C ARG A 266 5.11 80.17 44.99
N THR A 267 6.39 80.46 45.18
CA THR A 267 6.84 81.49 46.13
C THR A 267 6.37 82.86 45.63
N LEU A 268 5.75 83.68 46.47
CA LEU A 268 5.24 85.00 46.08
C LEU A 268 5.31 85.99 47.24
N SER A 269 6.09 87.07 47.03
CA SER A 269 6.13 88.29 47.85
C SER A 269 6.66 88.11 49.31
N TYR A 270 7.09 89.15 50.04
CA TYR A 270 7.00 90.60 49.84
C TYR A 270 8.30 91.30 50.24
N ILE A 271 8.65 92.42 49.58
CA ILE A 271 9.46 93.51 50.16
C ILE A 271 8.78 94.83 49.81
N LEU A 272 8.64 95.74 50.78
CA LEU A 272 8.10 97.09 50.60
C LEU A 272 9.23 98.13 50.60
N LEU A 273 9.14 99.06 49.65
CA LEU A 273 9.60 100.47 49.71
C LEU A 273 10.81 100.83 50.60
N GLN A 274 11.94 101.16 49.97
CA GLN A 274 12.65 102.41 50.30
C GLN A 274 13.58 102.93 49.19
N CYS A 275 13.68 104.27 49.11
CA CYS A 275 14.79 105.09 48.60
C CYS A 275 15.45 104.85 47.21
N ARG A 276 14.94 105.61 46.23
CA ARG A 276 15.63 106.78 45.60
C ARG A 276 16.96 106.60 44.81
N HIS A 277 16.86 107.00 43.53
CA HIS A 277 17.87 107.64 42.63
C HIS A 277 18.72 106.83 41.61
N ARG A 278 18.76 107.41 40.40
CA ARG A 278 19.81 107.41 39.35
C ARG A 278 20.53 106.10 38.95
N GLY A 279 20.49 105.83 37.64
CA GLY A 279 21.74 105.62 36.88
C GLY A 279 21.69 104.61 35.72
N SER A 280 21.73 105.13 34.49
CA SER A 280 22.49 104.62 33.33
C SER A 280 22.52 103.11 32.96
N ALA A 281 22.24 102.86 31.67
CA ALA A 281 22.67 101.69 30.88
C ALA A 281 24.23 101.70 30.67
N PRO A 282 24.90 100.75 29.94
CA PRO A 282 24.34 99.81 28.94
C PRO A 282 25.01 98.40 28.79
N ILE A 283 24.52 97.64 27.80
CA ILE A 283 25.20 96.68 26.88
C ILE A 283 26.27 95.71 27.42
N VAL A 284 26.11 94.40 27.14
CA VAL A 284 27.05 93.54 26.35
C VAL A 284 26.34 92.23 25.97
N SER A 285 26.74 91.65 24.83
CA SER A 285 26.19 90.43 24.20
C SER A 285 27.23 89.30 24.13
N HIS A 286 26.78 88.05 23.92
CA HIS A 286 27.30 86.98 23.03
C HIS A 286 26.57 85.66 23.40
N GLU A 287 26.12 84.71 22.56
CA GLU A 287 26.29 84.31 21.13
C GLU A 287 26.92 82.90 21.01
N VAL A 288 26.81 82.27 19.81
CA VAL A 288 27.29 80.92 19.40
C VAL A 288 26.34 79.77 19.85
N SER A 289 25.60 79.06 18.98
CA SER A 289 25.93 78.19 17.81
C SER A 289 26.43 76.78 18.20
N GLU A 290 26.18 75.67 17.47
CA GLU A 290 25.36 75.39 16.26
C GLU A 290 25.05 73.86 16.13
N GLY A 291 24.35 73.43 15.05
CA GLY A 291 24.17 72.02 14.66
C GLY A 291 22.78 71.44 14.99
N SER A 292 21.85 71.10 14.06
CA SER A 292 21.90 70.58 12.67
C SER A 292 22.23 69.06 12.61
N ALA A 293 21.46 68.16 11.95
CA ALA A 293 20.25 68.31 11.12
C ALA A 293 19.33 67.04 11.11
N ASP A 294 18.14 67.15 10.51
CA ASP A 294 17.46 66.29 9.50
C ASP A 294 17.91 64.81 9.27
N CYS A 295 17.10 63.85 8.79
CA CYS A 295 15.65 63.66 8.47
C CYS A 295 15.47 62.12 8.15
N GLN A 296 14.38 61.51 7.65
CA GLN A 296 12.97 61.82 7.32
C GLN A 296 12.04 61.00 8.28
N GLN A 297 10.71 60.77 8.21
CA GLN A 297 9.62 60.78 7.20
C GLN A 297 9.70 59.69 6.09
N ALA A 298 8.61 59.20 5.44
CA ALA A 298 7.21 58.96 5.84
C ALA A 298 6.48 58.14 4.73
N ALA A 299 5.19 57.83 4.93
CA ALA A 299 4.24 57.14 4.03
C ALA A 299 4.52 55.63 3.76
N SER A 300 3.56 54.67 3.74
CA SER A 300 2.08 54.62 3.75
C SER A 300 1.36 54.50 2.39
N ALA A 301 0.63 53.37 2.28
CA ALA A 301 -0.62 53.15 1.52
C ALA A 301 -0.62 52.86 0.00
N THR A 302 -1.41 51.83 -0.38
CA THR A 302 -2.25 51.70 -1.60
C THR A 302 -1.56 51.56 -2.98
N THR A 303 -2.07 50.83 -4.00
CA THR A 303 -3.28 49.96 -4.12
C THR A 303 -3.25 49.05 -5.37
N GLU A 304 -3.90 47.88 -5.28
CA GLU A 304 -4.50 47.00 -6.33
C GLU A 304 -3.73 46.31 -7.50
N LEU A 305 -4.27 45.13 -7.82
CA LEU A 305 -4.48 44.47 -9.13
C LEU A 305 -3.32 44.30 -10.13
N LEU A 306 -2.81 43.06 -10.22
CA LEU A 306 -3.29 42.09 -11.23
C LEU A 306 -3.08 40.65 -10.76
#